data_AF-F2B9C8-F1
#
_entry.id   AF-F2B9C8-F1
#
_cell.length_a   1.000
_cell.length_b   1.000
_cell.length_c   1.000
_cell.angle_alpha   90.00
_cell.angle_beta   90.00
_cell.angle_gamma   90.00
#
_symmetry.space_group_name_H-M   'P 1'
#
loop_
_entity.id
_entity.type
_entity.pdbx_description
1 polymer ?
#
loop_
_entity_poly.entity_id
_entity_poly.type
_entity_poly.pdbx_seq_one_letter_code
_entity_poly.pdbx_strand_id
1 'polypeptide(L)'
;MKPRFSDGLNIKKAPSPAMPDTLPALVEEAYRLFAPCPAAFPLAVCTCECCSPEDFQRELLRHPLRQIPIGCLQAYLGSVPLADAAATARDMQHFLPRILEGIVRDEDIRCLEEMQLDKLCCNLPQVWTAEQLGFMHRFARAWFVRQLTAAPDYGNPAAALVMFHHAGLATTAELLDIWTRHAACLPALPAFVETWAALPVGGKQWRQAFYLPADRRDPAAFNQAFAQWFAQPATRAAFHTALETALLENQAPPTKSPCGNAATTGSKTAQRPSEKHGFNEVETPLRRRNQTAPPYSPERRHSRAGGNLV
;
A
#
# COMPACT_ATOMS: atom_id res chain seq x y z
N MET A 1 65.27 3.00 34.15
CA MET A 1 64.05 2.22 34.45
C MET A 1 62.86 2.95 33.84
N LYS A 2 62.20 2.34 32.85
CA LYS A 2 61.13 2.94 32.03
C LYS A 2 59.77 2.88 32.77
N PRO A 3 58.91 3.90 32.69
CA PRO A 3 57.53 3.80 33.14
C PRO A 3 56.65 3.15 32.06
N ARG A 4 55.64 2.39 32.52
CA ARG A 4 54.63 1.70 31.71
C ARG A 4 53.64 2.70 31.12
N PHE A 5 53.41 2.60 29.81
CA PHE A 5 52.23 3.14 29.13
C PHE A 5 51.85 2.16 28.02
N SER A 6 50.64 1.61 28.10
CA SER A 6 49.76 1.36 26.95
C SER A 6 48.54 0.59 27.44
N ASP A 7 47.54 1.35 27.91
CA ASP A 7 46.16 0.89 27.94
C ASP A 7 45.68 0.71 26.50
N GLY A 8 45.20 -0.50 26.20
CA GLY A 8 44.63 -0.84 24.90
C GLY A 8 43.30 -0.13 24.71
N LEU A 9 43.31 0.95 23.94
CA LEU A 9 42.10 1.61 23.45
C LEU A 9 41.41 0.67 22.44
N ASN A 10 40.43 -0.09 22.90
CA ASN A 10 39.57 -0.90 22.05
C ASN A 10 38.59 0.04 21.33
N ILE A 11 38.96 0.48 20.13
CA ILE A 11 38.11 1.30 19.27
C ILE A 11 36.96 0.41 18.79
N LYS A 12 35.81 0.54 19.46
CA LYS A 12 34.53 0.01 18.98
C LYS A 12 34.26 0.63 17.61
N LYS A 13 34.37 -0.19 16.58
CA LYS A 13 33.98 0.14 15.20
C LYS A 13 32.54 0.66 15.23
N ALA A 14 32.34 1.91 14.81
CA ALA A 14 31.02 2.49 14.68
C ALA A 14 30.16 1.61 13.74
N PRO A 15 28.86 1.43 14.03
CA PRO A 15 27.98 0.71 13.13
C PRO A 15 27.99 1.38 11.76
N SER A 16 28.21 0.56 10.73
CA SER A 16 28.13 0.97 9.33
C SER A 16 26.77 1.64 9.07
N PRO A 17 26.70 2.75 8.31
CA PRO A 17 25.41 3.37 7.99
C PRO A 17 24.50 2.33 7.34
N ALA A 18 23.31 2.14 7.92
CA ALA A 18 22.31 1.22 7.40
C ALA A 18 22.02 1.57 5.94
N MET A 19 22.06 0.57 5.04
CA MET A 19 21.63 0.77 3.66
C MET A 19 20.18 1.28 3.65
N PRO A 20 19.78 2.13 2.68
CA PRO A 20 18.39 2.53 2.55
C PRO A 20 17.49 1.28 2.44
N ASP A 21 16.40 1.29 3.20
CA ASP A 21 15.40 0.21 3.24
C ASP A 21 14.65 0.14 1.90
N THR A 22 15.26 -0.51 0.89
CA THR A 22 14.57 -0.77 -0.37
C THR A 22 13.47 -1.81 -0.17
N LEU A 23 12.34 -1.65 -0.88
CA LEU A 23 11.22 -2.58 -0.78
C LEU A 23 11.61 -4.05 -1.07
N PRO A 24 12.43 -4.37 -2.09
CA PRO A 24 12.89 -5.75 -2.29
C PRO A 24 13.70 -6.29 -1.11
N ALA A 25 14.57 -5.49 -0.49
CA ALA A 25 15.34 -5.91 0.69
C ALA A 25 14.43 -6.16 1.91
N LEU A 26 13.40 -5.33 2.08
CA LEU A 26 12.39 -5.51 3.13
C LEU A 26 11.55 -6.77 2.91
N VAL A 27 11.22 -7.12 1.67
CA VAL A 27 10.54 -8.40 1.36
C VAL A 27 11.42 -9.58 1.77
N GLU A 28 12.71 -9.56 1.42
CA GLU A 28 13.64 -10.61 1.82
C GLU A 28 13.82 -10.70 3.35
N GLU A 29 13.77 -9.55 4.03
CA GLU A 29 13.76 -9.52 5.49
C GLU A 29 12.49 -10.12 6.07
N ALA A 30 11.31 -9.81 5.51
CA ALA A 30 10.04 -10.41 5.96
C ALA A 30 10.10 -11.94 5.94
N TYR A 31 10.62 -12.52 4.85
CA TYR A 31 10.77 -13.97 4.74
C TYR A 31 11.66 -14.57 5.84
N ARG A 32 12.67 -13.85 6.32
CA ARG A 32 13.51 -14.31 7.44
C ARG A 32 12.84 -14.09 8.78
N LEU A 33 12.28 -12.89 9.00
CA LEU A 33 11.71 -12.47 10.27
C LEU A 33 10.47 -13.29 10.65
N PHE A 34 9.64 -13.65 9.67
CA PHE A 34 8.41 -14.41 9.90
C PHE A 34 8.56 -15.92 9.64
N ALA A 35 9.74 -16.42 9.24
CA ALA A 35 9.99 -17.85 9.10
C ALA A 35 9.67 -18.67 10.38
N PRO A 36 9.92 -18.17 11.61
CA PRO A 36 9.55 -18.88 12.84
C PRO A 36 8.05 -18.88 13.16
N CYS A 37 7.20 -18.27 12.34
CA CYS A 37 5.75 -18.15 12.54
C CYS A 37 4.98 -19.00 11.51
N PRO A 38 5.07 -20.34 11.52
CA PRO A 38 4.30 -21.17 10.61
C PRO A 38 2.82 -21.15 10.96
N ALA A 39 1.96 -21.06 9.94
CA ALA A 39 0.55 -21.38 10.10
C ALA A 39 0.38 -22.90 10.21
N ALA A 40 -0.69 -23.33 10.88
CA ALA A 40 -1.01 -24.75 11.04
C ALA A 40 -2.47 -25.00 10.69
N PHE A 41 -2.77 -26.25 10.31
CA PHE A 41 -4.14 -26.67 10.13
C PHE A 41 -4.80 -26.90 11.52
N PRO A 42 -6.06 -26.50 11.73
CA PRO A 42 -6.90 -25.72 10.81
C PRO A 42 -6.51 -24.24 10.78
N LEU A 43 -6.66 -23.60 9.63
CA LEU A 43 -6.49 -22.15 9.50
C LEU A 43 -7.65 -21.43 10.19
N ALA A 44 -7.38 -20.23 10.71
CA ALA A 44 -8.37 -19.27 11.18
C ALA A 44 -9.12 -18.64 9.99
N VAL A 45 -9.90 -19.46 9.30
CA VAL A 45 -10.75 -19.12 8.15
C VAL A 45 -12.19 -19.56 8.37
N CYS A 46 -13.11 -19.09 7.53
CA CYS A 46 -14.49 -19.54 7.53
C CYS A 46 -14.52 -21.04 7.21
N THR A 47 -15.12 -21.82 8.11
CA THR A 47 -15.19 -23.28 7.99
C THR A 47 -16.44 -23.76 7.26
N CYS A 48 -17.18 -22.89 6.55
CA CYS A 48 -18.22 -23.38 5.64
C CYS A 48 -17.54 -24.09 4.45
N GLU A 49 -18.20 -25.14 3.94
CA GLU A 49 -17.84 -25.82 2.70
C GLU A 49 -17.79 -24.89 1.47
N CYS A 50 -18.30 -23.67 1.61
CA CYS A 50 -18.38 -22.67 0.57
C CYS A 50 -17.15 -21.76 0.44
N CYS A 51 -16.44 -21.50 1.53
CA CYS A 51 -15.39 -20.47 1.58
C CYS A 51 -13.99 -21.09 1.58
N SER A 52 -13.74 -22.04 2.49
CA SER A 52 -12.43 -22.68 2.61
C SER A 52 -12.56 -24.10 3.15
N PRO A 53 -12.94 -25.06 2.28
CA PRO A 53 -12.95 -26.48 2.62
C PRO A 53 -11.62 -26.94 3.19
N GLU A 54 -11.62 -28.00 4.02
CA GLU A 54 -10.38 -28.50 4.63
C GLU A 54 -9.31 -28.86 3.60
N ASP A 55 -9.71 -29.47 2.48
CA ASP A 55 -8.78 -29.86 1.41
C ASP A 55 -8.05 -28.64 0.81
N PHE A 56 -8.76 -27.53 0.62
CA PHE A 56 -8.14 -26.26 0.20
C PHE A 56 -7.14 -25.75 1.22
N GLN A 57 -7.48 -25.76 2.52
CA GLN A 57 -6.56 -25.30 3.57
C GLN A 57 -5.30 -26.16 3.62
N ARG A 58 -5.45 -27.48 3.51
CA ARG A 58 -4.32 -28.42 3.48
C ARG A 58 -3.48 -28.24 2.23
N GLU A 59 -4.08 -28.00 1.07
CA GLU A 59 -3.36 -27.70 -0.17
C GLU A 59 -2.58 -26.39 -0.05
N LEU A 60 -3.21 -25.31 0.44
CA LEU A 60 -2.57 -24.02 0.68
C LEU A 60 -1.32 -24.17 1.56
N LEU A 61 -1.41 -24.93 2.65
CA LEU A 61 -0.30 -25.18 3.59
C LEU A 61 0.80 -26.11 3.05
N ARG A 62 0.57 -26.83 1.93
CA ARG A 62 1.61 -27.66 1.28
C ARG A 62 2.51 -26.85 0.37
N HIS A 63 2.07 -25.69 -0.10
CA HIS A 63 2.89 -24.84 -0.96
C HIS A 63 4.08 -24.28 -0.16
N PRO A 64 5.30 -24.30 -0.72
CA PRO A 64 6.37 -23.45 -0.22
C PRO A 64 5.89 -21.99 -0.22
N LEU A 65 6.13 -21.24 0.85
CA LEU A 65 5.54 -19.89 1.06
C LEU A 65 5.73 -18.93 -0.13
N ARG A 66 6.90 -18.99 -0.80
CA ARG A 66 7.20 -18.19 -2.02
C ARG A 66 6.43 -18.60 -3.26
N GLN A 67 5.99 -19.86 -3.31
CA GLN A 67 5.35 -20.48 -4.45
C GLN A 67 3.83 -20.57 -4.29
N ILE A 68 3.26 -19.98 -3.23
CA ILE A 68 1.81 -19.90 -3.08
C ILE A 68 1.26 -19.09 -4.27
N PRO A 69 0.33 -19.66 -5.06
CA PRO A 69 -0.31 -18.95 -6.15
C PRO A 69 -1.15 -17.77 -5.64
N ILE A 70 -1.21 -16.70 -6.44
CA ILE A 70 -1.96 -15.48 -6.10
C ILE A 70 -3.44 -15.78 -5.82
N GLY A 71 -4.06 -16.63 -6.63
CA GLY A 71 -5.46 -17.03 -6.46
C GLY A 71 -5.74 -17.73 -5.13
N CYS A 72 -4.77 -18.49 -4.61
CA CYS A 72 -4.88 -19.14 -3.31
C CYS A 72 -4.83 -18.11 -2.17
N LEU A 73 -3.96 -17.10 -2.26
CA LEU A 73 -3.91 -16.01 -1.28
C LEU A 73 -5.19 -15.17 -1.32
N GLN A 74 -5.70 -14.84 -2.50
CA GLN A 74 -6.97 -14.13 -2.67
C GLN A 74 -8.12 -14.91 -2.02
N ALA A 75 -8.22 -16.21 -2.29
CA ALA A 75 -9.24 -17.09 -1.71
C ALA A 75 -9.12 -17.19 -0.19
N TYR A 76 -7.90 -17.34 0.34
CA TYR A 76 -7.64 -17.32 1.78
C TYR A 76 -8.10 -16.00 2.40
N LEU A 77 -7.63 -14.87 1.90
CA LEU A 77 -7.95 -13.55 2.45
C LEU A 77 -9.45 -13.20 2.35
N GLY A 78 -10.14 -13.71 1.32
CA GLY A 78 -11.59 -13.61 1.17
C GLY A 78 -12.36 -14.46 2.20
N SER A 79 -11.73 -15.47 2.78
CA SER A 79 -12.34 -16.43 3.69
C SER A 79 -12.01 -16.19 5.16
N VAL A 80 -11.04 -15.33 5.48
CA VAL A 80 -10.64 -15.01 6.86
C VAL A 80 -11.79 -14.31 7.64
N PRO A 81 -12.34 -14.94 8.70
CA PRO A 81 -13.34 -14.35 9.56
C PRO A 81 -12.67 -13.34 10.50
N LEU A 82 -13.48 -12.39 10.98
CA LEU A 82 -13.05 -11.41 11.99
C LEU A 82 -13.36 -11.89 13.43
N ALA A 83 -13.86 -13.11 13.60
CA ALA A 83 -14.35 -13.60 14.89
C ALA A 83 -13.23 -13.87 15.90
N ASP A 84 -12.14 -14.52 15.48
CA ASP A 84 -10.94 -14.70 16.30
C ASP A 84 -9.77 -13.92 15.68
N ALA A 85 -9.69 -12.64 16.03
CA ALA A 85 -8.66 -11.75 15.52
C ALA A 85 -7.24 -12.20 15.89
N ALA A 86 -7.05 -12.89 17.02
CA ALA A 86 -5.73 -13.33 17.46
C ALA A 86 -5.25 -14.57 16.69
N ALA A 87 -6.14 -15.54 16.43
CA ALA A 87 -5.83 -16.67 15.56
C ALA A 87 -5.57 -16.22 14.12
N THR A 88 -6.43 -15.34 13.58
CA THR A 88 -6.21 -14.72 12.27
C THR A 88 -4.86 -14.02 12.20
N ALA A 89 -4.51 -13.19 13.20
CA ALA A 89 -3.24 -12.48 13.18
C ALA A 89 -2.02 -13.42 13.20
N ARG A 90 -2.10 -14.57 13.89
CA ARG A 90 -1.04 -15.59 13.88
C ARG A 90 -0.88 -16.25 12.51
N ASP A 91 -1.97 -16.63 11.86
CA ASP A 91 -1.91 -17.16 10.49
C ASP A 91 -1.38 -16.11 9.52
N MET A 92 -1.78 -14.86 9.69
CA MET A 92 -1.30 -13.76 8.86
C MET A 92 0.21 -13.58 8.98
N GLN A 93 0.84 -13.81 10.14
CA GLN A 93 2.30 -13.77 10.26
C GLN A 93 2.98 -14.73 9.27
N HIS A 94 2.41 -15.92 9.06
CA HIS A 94 2.94 -16.89 8.11
C HIS A 94 2.85 -16.40 6.66
N PHE A 95 1.68 -15.90 6.25
CA PHE A 95 1.44 -15.49 4.86
C PHE A 95 1.98 -14.09 4.53
N LEU A 96 2.26 -13.26 5.53
CA LEU A 96 2.65 -11.87 5.37
C LEU A 96 3.83 -11.66 4.40
N PRO A 97 4.96 -12.41 4.46
CA PRO A 97 6.06 -12.19 3.53
C PRO A 97 5.65 -12.30 2.07
N ARG A 98 4.81 -13.30 1.74
CA ARG A 98 4.31 -13.52 0.39
C ARG A 98 3.27 -12.47 -0.02
N ILE A 99 2.46 -11.98 0.92
CA ILE A 99 1.54 -10.86 0.70
C ILE A 99 2.30 -9.59 0.38
N LEU A 100 3.31 -9.23 1.19
CA LEU A 100 4.14 -8.04 0.96
C LEU A 100 4.92 -8.14 -0.36
N GLU A 101 5.43 -9.33 -0.68
CA GLU A 101 6.06 -9.60 -1.98
C GLU A 101 5.10 -9.32 -3.15
N GLY A 102 3.86 -9.79 -3.05
CA GLY A 102 2.82 -9.53 -4.05
C GLY A 102 2.48 -8.05 -4.19
N ILE A 103 2.31 -7.33 -3.06
CA ILE A 103 2.10 -5.87 -3.06
C ILE A 103 3.25 -5.15 -3.78
N VAL A 104 4.50 -5.51 -3.47
CA VAL A 104 5.67 -4.88 -4.09
C VAL A 104 5.75 -5.13 -5.60
N ARG A 105 5.27 -6.30 -6.05
CA ARG A 105 5.21 -6.73 -7.46
C ARG A 105 3.95 -6.33 -8.20
N ASP A 106 3.05 -5.57 -7.57
CA ASP A 106 1.76 -5.18 -8.16
C ASP A 106 0.85 -6.38 -8.50
N GLU A 107 0.95 -7.46 -7.72
CA GLU A 107 0.05 -8.59 -7.86
C GLU A 107 -1.31 -8.25 -7.27
N ASP A 108 -2.38 -8.76 -7.90
CA ASP A 108 -3.76 -8.59 -7.44
C ASP A 108 -4.01 -9.47 -6.20
N ILE A 109 -3.55 -9.05 -5.03
CA ILE A 109 -3.68 -9.80 -3.76
C ILE A 109 -5.09 -9.65 -3.18
N ARG A 110 -5.74 -8.51 -3.44
CA ARG A 110 -7.10 -8.16 -3.00
C ARG A 110 -7.73 -7.22 -4.01
N CYS A 111 -9.05 -7.31 -4.14
CA CYS A 111 -9.84 -6.49 -5.06
C CYS A 111 -9.69 -4.98 -4.88
N LEU A 112 -9.33 -4.53 -3.67
CA LEU A 112 -9.12 -3.12 -3.33
C LEU A 112 -7.75 -2.98 -2.65
N GLU A 113 -6.96 -1.99 -3.09
CA GLU A 113 -5.62 -1.70 -2.56
C GLU A 113 -5.66 -1.46 -1.05
N GLU A 114 -6.63 -0.66 -0.58
CA GLU A 114 -6.80 -0.37 0.84
C GLU A 114 -7.14 -1.61 1.69
N MET A 115 -7.53 -2.72 1.08
CA MET A 115 -7.89 -3.96 1.77
C MET A 115 -6.77 -5.00 1.79
N GLN A 116 -5.61 -4.74 1.16
CA GLN A 116 -4.53 -5.73 1.03
C GLN A 116 -3.99 -6.24 2.37
N LEU A 117 -4.03 -5.42 3.42
CA LEU A 117 -3.52 -5.75 4.76
C LEU A 117 -4.60 -5.74 5.87
N ASP A 118 -5.88 -5.72 5.52
CA ASP A 118 -7.00 -5.52 6.47
C ASP A 118 -7.13 -6.62 7.54
N LYS A 119 -6.50 -7.78 7.33
CA LYS A 119 -6.52 -8.94 8.23
C LYS A 119 -5.38 -8.98 9.26
N LEU A 120 -4.39 -8.08 9.20
CA LEU A 120 -3.17 -8.21 10.03
C LEU A 120 -3.42 -8.03 11.53
N CYS A 121 -4.28 -7.10 11.93
CA CYS A 121 -4.55 -6.80 13.34
C CYS A 121 -3.27 -6.52 14.15
N CYS A 122 -2.39 -5.64 13.63
CA CYS A 122 -1.12 -5.25 14.26
C CYS A 122 -1.27 -4.63 15.66
N ASN A 123 -2.49 -4.24 16.04
CA ASN A 123 -2.83 -3.70 17.35
C ASN A 123 -2.98 -4.76 18.45
N LEU A 124 -2.71 -6.05 18.18
CA LEU A 124 -2.76 -7.14 19.15
C LEU A 124 -1.36 -7.42 19.75
N PRO A 125 -1.02 -6.85 20.92
CA PRO A 125 0.31 -6.97 21.51
C PRO A 125 0.68 -8.40 21.94
N GLN A 126 -0.31 -9.28 22.10
CA GLN A 126 -0.10 -10.69 22.41
C GLN A 126 0.30 -11.54 21.19
N VAL A 127 0.20 -11.00 19.97
CA VAL A 127 0.57 -11.70 18.73
C VAL A 127 1.83 -11.09 18.12
N TRP A 128 1.91 -9.76 18.08
CA TRP A 128 2.97 -9.04 17.39
C TRP A 128 4.10 -8.67 18.35
N THR A 129 5.32 -9.05 18.02
CA THR A 129 6.52 -8.61 18.75
C THR A 129 6.91 -7.18 18.36
N ALA A 130 7.68 -6.52 19.22
CA ALA A 130 8.20 -5.18 18.93
C ALA A 130 9.09 -5.16 17.66
N GLU A 131 9.86 -6.23 17.41
CA GLU A 131 10.68 -6.37 16.20
C GLU A 131 9.82 -6.44 14.94
N GLN A 132 8.77 -7.27 14.94
CA GLN A 132 7.84 -7.40 13.82
C GLN A 132 7.07 -6.12 13.54
N LEU A 133 6.64 -5.41 14.59
CA LEU A 133 6.01 -4.09 14.43
C LEU A 133 7.01 -3.09 13.87
N GLY A 134 8.24 -3.06 14.40
CA GLY A 134 9.31 -2.20 13.88
C GLY A 134 9.58 -2.44 12.39
N PHE A 135 9.58 -3.69 11.95
CA PHE A 135 9.63 -4.07 10.54
C PHE A 135 8.44 -3.49 9.76
N MET A 136 7.21 -3.68 10.25
CA MET A 136 6.01 -3.16 9.57
C MET A 136 6.02 -1.62 9.45
N HIS A 137 6.54 -0.90 10.44
CA HIS A 137 6.75 0.55 10.36
C HIS A 137 7.78 0.92 9.28
N ARG A 138 8.88 0.17 9.13
CA ARG A 138 9.86 0.40 8.05
C ARG A 138 9.25 0.13 6.69
N PHE A 139 8.53 -0.99 6.54
CA PHE A 139 7.83 -1.31 5.31
C PHE A 139 6.79 -0.25 4.95
N ALA A 140 5.98 0.20 5.91
CA ALA A 140 4.96 1.22 5.68
C ALA A 140 5.54 2.52 5.15
N ARG A 141 6.65 2.98 5.74
CA ARG A 141 7.35 4.18 5.25
C ARG A 141 7.89 4.00 3.85
N ALA A 142 8.63 2.92 3.58
CA ALA A 142 9.22 2.67 2.28
C ALA A 142 8.15 2.54 1.18
N TRP A 143 7.07 1.84 1.48
CA TRP A 143 5.93 1.69 0.59
C TRP A 143 5.25 3.04 0.33
N PHE A 144 4.99 3.81 1.38
CA PHE A 144 4.31 5.09 1.24
C PHE A 144 5.15 6.11 0.45
N VAL A 145 6.47 6.16 0.66
CA VAL A 145 7.38 6.98 -0.16
C VAL A 145 7.32 6.56 -1.63
N ARG A 146 7.28 5.25 -1.93
CA ARG A 146 7.07 4.77 -3.31
C ARG A 146 5.74 5.30 -3.87
N GLN A 147 4.64 5.23 -3.12
CA GLN A 147 3.34 5.74 -3.59
C GLN A 147 3.35 7.26 -3.85
N LEU A 148 4.19 8.02 -3.16
CA LEU A 148 4.32 9.47 -3.33
C LEU A 148 5.24 9.90 -4.49
N THR A 149 6.08 8.98 -4.97
CA THR A 149 7.19 9.29 -5.91
C THR A 149 7.20 8.44 -7.17
N ALA A 150 6.38 7.38 -7.24
CA ALA A 150 6.20 6.57 -8.43
C ALA A 150 5.52 7.39 -9.56
N ALA A 151 5.53 6.88 -10.79
CA ALA A 151 4.83 7.55 -11.88
C ALA A 151 3.33 7.77 -11.54
N PRO A 152 2.69 8.83 -12.08
CA PRO A 152 1.34 9.24 -11.68
C PRO A 152 0.26 8.15 -11.79
N ASP A 153 0.43 7.20 -12.72
CA ASP A 153 -0.51 6.10 -12.93
C ASP A 153 -0.38 4.98 -11.89
N TYR A 154 0.60 5.07 -10.98
CA TYR A 154 1.00 3.99 -10.07
C TYR A 154 0.80 4.34 -8.58
N GLY A 155 0.82 5.62 -8.22
CA GLY A 155 0.75 6.02 -6.82
C GLY A 155 -0.66 6.40 -6.37
N ASN A 156 -1.19 5.67 -5.39
CA ASN A 156 -2.37 6.06 -4.61
C ASN A 156 -2.02 6.21 -3.12
N PRO A 157 -1.50 7.38 -2.69
CA PRO A 157 -1.15 7.61 -1.30
C PRO A 157 -2.33 7.46 -0.33
N ALA A 158 -3.53 7.90 -0.74
CA ALA A 158 -4.72 7.79 0.09
C ALA A 158 -5.07 6.32 0.39
N ALA A 159 -5.08 5.44 -0.63
CA ALA A 159 -5.32 4.01 -0.43
C ALA A 159 -4.25 3.36 0.45
N ALA A 160 -2.97 3.73 0.29
CA ALA A 160 -1.90 3.21 1.13
C ALA A 160 -2.05 3.60 2.62
N LEU A 161 -2.50 4.82 2.92
CA LEU A 161 -2.81 5.24 4.29
C LEU A 161 -3.94 4.40 4.89
N VAL A 162 -5.00 4.17 4.12
CA VAL A 162 -6.14 3.34 4.55
C VAL A 162 -5.71 1.88 4.72
N MET A 163 -4.86 1.36 3.84
CA MET A 163 -4.31 0.00 3.94
C MET A 163 -3.62 -0.25 5.29
N PHE A 164 -2.74 0.65 5.72
CA PHE A 164 -2.06 0.50 7.01
C PHE A 164 -2.97 0.80 8.21
N HIS A 165 -3.96 1.68 8.06
CA HIS A 165 -4.99 1.86 9.07
C HIS A 165 -5.79 0.57 9.27
N HIS A 166 -6.24 -0.06 8.18
CA HIS A 166 -6.95 -1.33 8.20
C HIS A 166 -6.08 -2.49 8.68
N ALA A 167 -4.76 -2.40 8.56
CA ALA A 167 -3.84 -3.34 9.20
C ALA A 167 -3.82 -3.22 10.74
N GLY A 168 -4.31 -2.12 11.29
CA GLY A 168 -4.20 -1.80 12.72
C GLY A 168 -2.81 -1.32 13.11
N LEU A 169 -2.03 -0.81 12.16
CA LEU A 169 -0.69 -0.28 12.40
C LEU A 169 -0.77 1.21 12.75
N ALA A 170 -0.14 1.62 13.86
CA ALA A 170 -0.19 2.99 14.35
C ALA A 170 0.79 3.92 13.59
N THR A 171 0.60 4.09 12.29
CA THR A 171 1.51 4.86 11.40
C THR A 171 0.91 6.10 10.77
N THR A 172 -0.40 6.34 10.89
CA THR A 172 -1.09 7.40 10.14
C THR A 172 -0.44 8.77 10.28
N ALA A 173 -0.14 9.21 11.51
CA ALA A 173 0.50 10.51 11.74
C ALA A 173 1.91 10.61 11.12
N GLU A 174 2.71 9.54 11.21
CA GLU A 174 4.04 9.46 10.63
C GLU A 174 3.99 9.51 9.09
N LEU A 175 3.07 8.77 8.48
CA LEU A 175 2.91 8.78 7.03
C LEU A 175 2.40 10.13 6.52
N LEU A 176 1.48 10.79 7.23
CA LEU A 176 1.04 12.15 6.88
C LEU A 176 2.19 13.18 6.92
N ASP A 177 3.10 13.08 7.88
CA ASP A 177 4.33 13.90 7.90
C ASP A 177 5.23 13.62 6.68
N ILE A 178 5.40 12.35 6.32
CA ILE A 178 6.14 11.96 5.11
C ILE A 178 5.48 12.58 3.88
N TRP A 179 4.15 12.57 3.78
CA TRP A 179 3.44 13.18 2.67
C TRP A 179 3.75 14.68 2.56
N THR A 180 3.69 15.43 3.67
CA THR A 180 4.07 16.85 3.70
C THR A 180 5.49 17.06 3.18
N ARG A 181 6.45 16.21 3.57
CA ARG A 181 7.85 16.30 3.10
C ARG A 181 8.02 16.03 1.60
N HIS A 182 7.07 15.33 1.00
CA HIS A 182 7.06 15.01 -0.43
C HIS A 182 5.99 15.83 -1.19
N ALA A 183 5.52 16.95 -0.64
CA ALA A 183 4.42 17.73 -1.21
C ALA A 183 4.67 18.15 -2.67
N ALA A 184 5.92 18.34 -3.08
CA ALA A 184 6.30 18.71 -4.45
C ALA A 184 6.46 17.52 -5.42
N CYS A 185 6.37 16.28 -4.92
CA CYS A 185 6.49 15.10 -5.77
C CYS A 185 5.19 14.80 -6.52
N LEU A 186 5.29 14.15 -7.67
CA LEU A 186 4.16 13.49 -8.31
C LEU A 186 4.18 12.00 -7.95
N PRO A 187 3.03 11.40 -7.56
CA PRO A 187 1.67 11.98 -7.55
C PRO A 187 1.25 12.64 -6.22
N ALA A 188 2.17 12.91 -5.29
CA ALA A 188 1.83 13.44 -3.96
C ALA A 188 0.94 14.70 -3.99
N LEU A 189 1.21 15.67 -4.87
CA LEU A 189 0.42 16.90 -4.98
C LEU A 189 -1.01 16.67 -5.51
N PRO A 190 -1.23 16.03 -6.68
CA PRO A 190 -2.59 15.70 -7.13
C PRO A 190 -3.40 14.91 -6.11
N ALA A 191 -2.80 13.91 -5.47
CA ALA A 191 -3.47 13.10 -4.46
C ALA A 191 -3.91 13.93 -3.24
N PHE A 192 -3.14 14.96 -2.86
CA PHE A 192 -3.52 15.89 -1.79
C PHE A 192 -4.77 16.70 -2.19
N VAL A 193 -4.81 17.20 -3.42
CA VAL A 193 -5.97 17.97 -3.93
C VAL A 193 -7.22 17.11 -3.97
N GLU A 194 -7.12 15.87 -4.44
CA GLU A 194 -8.23 14.90 -4.42
C GLU A 194 -8.73 14.63 -2.99
N THR A 195 -7.78 14.43 -2.06
CA THR A 195 -8.07 14.22 -0.63
C THR A 195 -8.73 15.44 0.01
N TRP A 196 -8.31 16.65 -0.35
CA TRP A 196 -8.92 17.91 0.09
C TRP A 196 -10.34 18.09 -0.43
N ALA A 197 -10.61 17.69 -1.68
CA ALA A 197 -11.94 17.77 -2.29
C ALA A 197 -12.99 16.86 -1.61
N ALA A 198 -12.55 15.89 -0.80
CA ALA A 198 -13.41 14.98 -0.05
C ALA A 198 -13.81 15.48 1.37
N LEU A 199 -13.39 16.69 1.77
CA LEU A 199 -13.75 17.31 3.04
C LEU A 199 -15.28 17.59 3.17
N PRO A 200 -15.83 17.66 4.40
CA PRO A 200 -15.15 17.58 5.69
C PRO A 200 -14.76 16.14 6.06
N VAL A 201 -13.66 16.00 6.80
CA VAL A 201 -13.20 14.72 7.35
C VAL A 201 -14.34 14.05 8.13
N GLY A 202 -14.54 12.75 7.90
CA GLY A 202 -15.60 11.97 8.53
C GLY A 202 -17.00 12.14 7.93
N GLY A 203 -17.18 13.06 6.97
CA GLY A 203 -18.40 13.23 6.18
C GLY A 203 -18.67 12.06 5.22
N LYS A 204 -19.83 12.10 4.54
CA LYS A 204 -20.23 11.02 3.61
C LYS A 204 -19.22 10.85 2.47
N GLN A 205 -18.83 11.94 1.82
CA GLN A 205 -17.87 11.93 0.71
C GLN A 205 -16.49 11.45 1.16
N TRP A 206 -16.01 11.90 2.33
CA TRP A 206 -14.79 11.41 2.96
C TRP A 206 -14.79 9.88 3.12
N ARG A 207 -15.84 9.32 3.73
CA ARG A 207 -15.93 7.87 3.94
C ARG A 207 -15.99 7.08 2.64
N GLN A 208 -16.62 7.64 1.62
CA GLN A 208 -16.66 7.05 0.28
C GLN A 208 -15.28 7.08 -0.40
N ALA A 209 -14.56 8.19 -0.30
CA ALA A 209 -13.22 8.34 -0.89
C ALA A 209 -12.16 7.47 -0.20
N PHE A 210 -12.26 7.29 1.12
CA PHE A 210 -11.27 6.56 1.91
C PHE A 210 -11.69 5.11 2.25
N TYR A 211 -12.78 4.60 1.69
CA TYR A 211 -13.33 3.27 2.00
C TYR A 211 -13.28 2.94 3.51
N LEU A 212 -13.92 3.80 4.31
CA LEU A 212 -14.02 3.69 5.78
C LEU A 212 -15.45 3.33 6.18
N PRO A 213 -15.88 2.06 6.02
CA PRO A 213 -17.22 1.66 6.39
C PRO A 213 -17.37 1.67 7.92
N ALA A 214 -18.55 2.07 8.41
CA ALA A 214 -18.78 2.36 9.83
C ALA A 214 -18.71 1.11 10.74
N ASP A 215 -18.73 -0.09 10.17
CA ASP A 215 -18.67 -1.38 10.84
C ASP A 215 -17.25 -1.98 10.93
N ARG A 216 -16.23 -1.31 10.35
CA ARG A 216 -14.84 -1.79 10.35
C ARG A 216 -13.86 -0.81 10.98
N ARG A 217 -13.37 -1.17 12.17
CA ARG A 217 -12.46 -0.38 13.04
C ARG A 217 -13.01 1.03 13.30
N ASP A 218 -12.67 1.62 14.44
CA ASP A 218 -13.09 2.99 14.70
C ASP A 218 -12.22 3.96 13.86
N PRO A 219 -12.78 4.67 12.86
CA PRO A 219 -12.01 5.60 12.06
C PRO A 219 -11.73 6.92 12.81
N ALA A 220 -12.21 7.10 14.04
CA ALA A 220 -12.05 8.35 14.78
C ALA A 220 -10.59 8.80 14.90
N ALA A 221 -9.68 7.90 15.29
CA ALA A 221 -8.26 8.23 15.40
C ALA A 221 -7.62 8.58 14.05
N PHE A 222 -8.00 7.87 12.99
CA PHE A 222 -7.55 8.14 11.62
C PHE A 222 -8.04 9.50 11.13
N ASN A 223 -9.33 9.76 11.28
CA ASN A 223 -9.98 11.02 10.92
C ASN A 223 -9.40 12.19 11.73
N GLN A 224 -9.16 12.00 13.02
CA GLN A 224 -8.54 13.01 13.86
C GLN A 224 -7.13 13.37 13.38
N ALA A 225 -6.31 12.37 13.03
CA ALA A 225 -4.97 12.61 12.48
C ALA A 225 -5.02 13.44 11.19
N PHE A 226 -5.96 13.14 10.27
CA PHE A 226 -6.16 13.93 9.06
C PHE A 226 -6.65 15.35 9.34
N ALA A 227 -7.64 15.51 10.22
CA ALA A 227 -8.15 16.83 10.58
C ALA A 227 -7.05 17.70 11.19
N GLN A 228 -6.21 17.13 12.06
CA GLN A 228 -5.05 17.81 12.63
C GLN A 228 -4.02 18.15 11.56
N TRP A 229 -3.67 17.21 10.69
CA TRP A 229 -2.70 17.42 9.61
C TRP A 229 -3.14 18.52 8.63
N PHE A 230 -4.41 18.56 8.23
CA PHE A 230 -4.95 19.64 7.40
C PHE A 230 -4.99 20.99 8.12
N ALA A 231 -5.09 21.00 9.45
CA ALA A 231 -5.06 22.23 10.26
C ALA A 231 -3.63 22.77 10.49
N GLN A 232 -2.60 21.93 10.31
CA GLN A 232 -1.21 22.34 10.54
C GLN A 232 -0.76 23.41 9.53
N PRO A 233 -0.26 24.58 10.00
CA PRO A 233 0.22 25.63 9.11
C PRO A 233 1.35 25.17 8.18
N ALA A 234 2.26 24.32 8.68
CA ALA A 234 3.39 23.79 7.91
C ALA A 234 2.92 22.93 6.73
N THR A 235 1.94 22.05 6.93
CA THR A 235 1.33 21.25 5.86
C THR A 235 0.72 22.14 4.78
N ARG A 236 -0.09 23.12 5.19
CA ARG A 236 -0.72 24.06 4.25
C ARG A 236 0.31 24.83 3.43
N ALA A 237 1.35 25.35 4.09
CA ALA A 237 2.41 26.10 3.43
C ALA A 237 3.19 25.24 2.41
N ALA A 238 3.49 23.99 2.77
CA ALA A 238 4.20 23.06 1.88
C ALA A 238 3.40 22.77 0.61
N PHE A 239 2.13 22.37 0.73
CA PHE A 239 1.29 22.07 -0.44
C PHE A 239 0.91 23.32 -1.24
N HIS A 240 0.75 24.47 -0.59
CA HIS A 240 0.54 25.74 -1.29
C HIS A 240 1.73 26.09 -2.18
N THR A 241 2.95 26.05 -1.61
CA THR A 241 4.18 26.33 -2.35
C THR A 241 4.37 25.36 -3.51
N ALA A 242 4.10 24.07 -3.29
CA ALA A 242 4.16 23.05 -4.33
C ALA A 242 3.15 23.32 -5.47
N LEU A 243 1.92 23.71 -5.13
CA LEU A 243 0.89 24.04 -6.11
C LEU A 243 1.24 25.29 -6.92
N GLU A 244 1.70 26.37 -6.27
CA GLU A 244 2.14 27.59 -6.94
C GLU A 244 3.28 27.30 -7.93
N THR A 245 4.27 26.53 -7.49
CA THR A 245 5.42 26.15 -8.34
C THR A 245 4.94 25.38 -9.57
N ALA A 246 4.10 24.35 -9.39
CA ALA A 246 3.57 23.54 -10.48
C ALA A 246 2.70 24.34 -11.46
N LEU A 247 1.95 25.33 -10.98
CA LEU A 247 1.15 26.21 -11.84
C LEU A 247 2.03 27.17 -12.65
N LEU A 248 3.08 27.73 -12.06
CA LEU A 248 4.03 28.61 -12.76
C LEU A 248 4.84 27.85 -13.81
N GLU A 249 5.29 26.63 -13.51
CA GLU A 249 6.00 25.77 -14.47
C GLU A 249 5.13 25.41 -15.68
N ASN A 250 3.83 25.14 -15.47
CA ASN A 250 2.88 24.86 -16.55
C ASN A 250 2.49 26.12 -17.36
N GLN A 251 2.67 27.32 -16.80
CA GLN A 251 2.39 28.59 -17.47
C GLN A 251 3.61 29.18 -18.20
N ALA A 252 4.82 28.68 -17.94
CA ALA A 252 6.00 29.12 -18.64
C ALA A 252 5.86 28.79 -20.14
N PRO A 253 5.96 29.79 -21.06
CA PRO A 253 6.03 29.49 -22.48
C PRO A 253 7.22 28.55 -22.72
N PRO A 254 7.15 27.58 -23.64
CA PRO A 254 8.26 26.68 -23.90
C PRO A 254 9.47 27.54 -24.23
N THR A 255 10.40 27.63 -23.29
CA THR A 255 11.62 28.39 -23.47
C THR A 255 12.39 27.62 -24.53
N LYS A 256 12.42 28.19 -25.74
CA LYS A 256 13.46 27.85 -26.72
C LYS A 256 14.78 28.06 -26.00
N SER A 257 15.38 26.97 -25.54
CA SER A 257 16.69 27.00 -24.93
C SER A 257 17.65 27.65 -25.92
N PRO A 258 18.37 28.73 -25.55
CA PRO A 258 19.45 29.26 -26.35
C PRO A 258 20.70 28.43 -26.03
N CYS A 259 20.74 27.19 -26.52
CA CYS A 259 22.02 26.53 -26.78
C CYS A 259 22.32 26.74 -28.27
N GLY A 260 23.39 27.49 -28.51
CA GLY A 260 23.70 28.12 -29.78
C GLY A 260 23.92 27.17 -30.96
N ASN A 261 23.74 27.76 -32.14
CA ASN A 261 24.05 27.20 -33.44
C ASN A 261 25.54 26.90 -33.61
N ALA A 262 25.86 25.69 -34.09
CA ALA A 262 26.86 25.36 -35.10
C ALA A 262 26.67 23.85 -35.41
N ALA A 263 26.60 23.33 -36.63
CA ALA A 263 26.94 23.85 -37.94
C ALA A 263 26.08 23.17 -39.03
N THR A 264 25.97 23.88 -40.14
CA THR A 264 25.44 23.50 -41.44
C THR A 264 26.12 22.25 -42.02
N THR A 265 25.37 21.37 -42.68
CA THR A 265 25.53 20.94 -44.11
C THR A 265 24.80 19.63 -44.40
N GLY A 266 24.15 19.54 -45.57
CA GLY A 266 23.73 18.26 -46.15
C GLY A 266 22.29 18.16 -46.64
N SER A 267 21.91 18.97 -47.63
CA SER A 267 20.69 18.82 -48.43
C SER A 267 20.63 17.47 -49.16
N LYS A 268 19.48 16.78 -49.17
CA LYS A 268 18.93 16.12 -50.36
C LYS A 268 17.44 15.74 -50.22
N THR A 269 16.67 16.35 -51.10
CA THR A 269 15.34 16.07 -51.61
C THR A 269 15.07 14.57 -51.86
N ALA A 270 13.84 14.10 -51.56
CA ALA A 270 12.82 13.75 -52.57
C ALA A 270 11.75 12.75 -52.06
N GLN A 271 10.49 13.08 -52.38
CA GLN A 271 9.38 12.21 -52.79
C GLN A 271 8.79 11.13 -51.85
N ARG A 272 7.51 11.36 -51.52
CA ARG A 272 6.46 10.34 -51.33
C ARG A 272 6.29 9.52 -52.62
N PRO A 273 5.91 8.24 -52.50
CA PRO A 273 4.52 7.91 -52.85
C PRO A 273 3.82 6.97 -51.86
N SER A 274 2.50 7.01 -51.94
CA SER A 274 1.52 6.14 -51.28
C SER A 274 1.63 4.67 -51.70
N GLU A 275 1.37 3.72 -50.79
CA GLU A 275 0.17 2.87 -50.79
C GLU A 275 0.27 1.71 -49.77
N LYS A 276 -0.78 1.60 -48.95
CA LYS A 276 -1.55 0.39 -48.58
C LYS A 276 -0.92 -0.84 -47.87
N HIS A 277 -1.66 -1.22 -46.82
CA HIS A 277 -1.92 -2.54 -46.21
C HIS A 277 -1.15 -2.91 -44.93
N GLY A 278 -1.93 -3.30 -43.92
CA GLY A 278 -1.46 -4.06 -42.75
C GLY A 278 -1.94 -3.53 -41.40
N PHE A 279 -3.25 -3.52 -41.17
CA PHE A 279 -3.83 -3.48 -39.82
C PHE A 279 -3.28 -4.68 -39.01
N ASN A 280 -2.64 -4.40 -37.88
CA ASN A 280 -2.56 -5.34 -36.75
C ASN A 280 -2.46 -4.48 -35.49
N GLU A 281 -3.63 -4.20 -34.91
CA GLU A 281 -3.77 -3.68 -33.55
C GLU A 281 -3.22 -4.72 -32.58
N VAL A 282 -2.10 -4.38 -31.94
CA VAL A 282 -1.72 -5.00 -30.67
C VAL A 282 -2.44 -4.20 -29.60
N GLU A 283 -3.64 -4.66 -29.21
CA GLU A 283 -4.37 -4.11 -28.08
C GLU A 283 -3.51 -4.20 -26.82
N THR A 284 -3.02 -3.04 -26.38
CA THR A 284 -2.47 -2.84 -25.05
C THR A 284 -3.67 -2.64 -24.11
N PRO A 285 -3.83 -3.38 -23.00
CA PRO A 285 -4.99 -3.19 -22.14
C PRO A 285 -4.82 -1.87 -21.35
N LEU A 286 -5.41 -0.80 -21.88
CA LEU A 286 -5.81 0.38 -21.13
C LEU A 286 -6.85 -0.07 -20.09
N ARG A 287 -6.41 -0.32 -18.85
CA ARG A 287 -7.35 -0.51 -17.73
C ARG A 287 -8.06 0.81 -17.46
N ARG A 288 -9.30 0.89 -17.96
CA ARG A 288 -10.28 1.92 -17.60
C ARG A 288 -10.46 1.95 -16.08
N ARG A 289 -10.25 3.12 -15.49
CA ARG A 289 -10.93 3.52 -14.24
C ARG A 289 -12.44 3.31 -14.43
N ASN A 290 -12.99 2.32 -13.74
CA ASN A 290 -14.42 2.19 -13.48
C ASN A 290 -14.57 1.84 -12.00
N GLN A 291 -14.53 2.87 -11.14
CA GLN A 291 -15.08 2.76 -9.79
C GLN A 291 -16.54 3.21 -9.83
N THR A 292 -17.41 2.30 -10.29
CA THR A 292 -18.80 2.27 -9.84
C THR A 292 -18.94 1.03 -8.97
N ALA A 293 -18.61 1.18 -7.69
CA ALA A 293 -19.00 0.19 -6.68
C ALA A 293 -20.54 0.11 -6.67
N PRO A 294 -21.15 -1.10 -6.69
CA PRO A 294 -22.58 -1.24 -6.48
C PRO A 294 -22.94 -0.84 -5.04
N PRO A 295 -24.14 -0.28 -4.80
CA PRO A 295 -24.55 0.08 -3.46
C PRO A 295 -24.69 -1.18 -2.58
N TYR A 296 -24.06 -1.14 -1.41
CA TYR A 296 -24.23 -2.08 -0.32
C TYR A 296 -25.70 -2.05 0.17
N SER A 297 -26.43 -3.15 0.02
CA SER A 297 -27.76 -3.35 0.61
C SER A 297 -27.65 -4.25 1.85
N PRO A 298 -27.84 -3.72 3.07
CA PRO A 298 -27.94 -4.56 4.25
C PRO A 298 -29.41 -4.90 4.47
N GLU A 299 -29.91 -6.01 3.92
CA GLU A 299 -31.11 -6.68 4.44
C GLU A 299 -31.42 -7.98 3.69
N ARG A 300 -31.23 -9.11 4.39
CA ARG A 300 -32.08 -10.29 4.25
C ARG A 300 -31.96 -11.15 5.51
N ARG A 301 -32.68 -10.73 6.56
CA ARG A 301 -33.12 -11.66 7.61
C ARG A 301 -34.18 -12.56 6.99
N HIS A 302 -33.86 -13.83 6.77
CA HIS A 302 -34.89 -14.82 6.54
C HIS A 302 -35.49 -15.26 7.87
N SER A 303 -36.54 -14.56 8.27
CA SER A 303 -37.61 -15.17 9.06
C SER A 303 -38.35 -16.17 8.16
N ARG A 304 -38.38 -17.44 8.54
CA ARG A 304 -39.46 -18.35 8.17
C ARG A 304 -39.95 -19.05 9.42
N ALA A 305 -41.06 -18.53 9.94
CA ALA A 305 -41.96 -19.21 10.85
C ALA A 305 -42.98 -20.04 10.04
N GLY A 306 -43.53 -21.06 10.71
CA GLY A 306 -44.61 -21.95 10.25
C GLY A 306 -44.13 -23.40 10.35
N GLY A 307 -44.39 -24.16 11.42
CA GLY A 307 -45.73 -24.58 11.90
C GLY A 307 -46.11 -25.86 11.14
N ASN A 308 -46.64 -26.96 11.69
CA ASN A 308 -47.35 -27.23 12.94
C ASN A 308 -47.60 -28.77 13.03
N LEU A 309 -48.04 -29.26 14.21
CA LEU A 309 -48.68 -30.57 14.50
C LEU A 309 -47.71 -31.78 14.55
N VAL A 310 -47.64 -32.62 15.58
CA VAL A 310 -48.57 -33.10 16.64
C VAL A 310 -47.87 -33.14 18.00
#